data_AF-A0A2W6A7K3-F1
#
_entry.id   AF-A0A2W6A7K3-F1
#
_cell.length_a   1.000
_cell.length_b   1.000
_cell.length_c   1.000
_cell.angle_alpha   90.00
_cell.angle_beta   90.00
_cell.angle_gamma   90.00
#
_symmetry.space_group_name_H-M   'P 1'
#
loop_
_entity.id
_entity.type
_entity.pdbx_description
1 polymer ?
#
loop_
_entity_poly.entity_id
_entity_poly.type
_entity_poly.pdbx_seq_one_letter_code
_entity_poly.pdbx_strand_id
1 'polypeptide(L)'
;MKRRLRLRREDDFQRVLKGRRVFVGQALVAFFRPGTEGRLRIGIAISRQLKGSVRRNRARRRLREAARLRLLADDSLGAGLGIPFDVVLIARPAALSLPTAAIESEVVAVRDRLPRSGAPDAVAAPQASSAPQASGDRR
;
A
#
# COMPACT_ATOMS: atom_id res chain seq x y z
N MET A 1 13.13 5.92 -0.47
CA MET A 1 12.19 6.41 0.56
C MET A 1 12.93 7.13 1.67
N LYS A 2 12.66 8.43 1.86
CA LYS A 2 13.20 9.27 2.96
C LYS A 2 12.85 8.65 4.33
N ARG A 3 13.73 8.70 5.33
CA ARG A 3 13.56 8.02 6.64
C ARG A 3 12.30 8.45 7.37
N ARG A 4 11.93 9.73 7.25
CA ARG A 4 10.78 10.36 7.94
C ARG A 4 9.41 9.92 7.42
N LEU A 5 9.36 9.28 6.26
CA LEU A 5 8.11 8.82 5.63
C LEU A 5 7.85 7.32 5.90
N ARG A 6 8.65 6.70 6.78
CA ARG A 6 8.56 5.26 7.08
C ARG A 6 7.99 5.05 8.47
N LEU A 7 6.96 4.22 8.57
CA LEU A 7 6.55 3.62 9.85
C LEU A 7 7.61 2.61 10.28
N ARG A 8 8.09 2.73 11.53
CA ARG A 8 9.18 1.88 12.07
C ARG A 8 8.82 1.18 13.37
N ARG A 9 8.00 1.80 14.22
CA ARG A 9 7.65 1.26 15.54
C ARG A 9 6.54 0.23 15.39
N GLU A 10 6.70 -0.90 16.06
CA GLU A 10 5.72 -1.99 16.02
C GLU A 10 4.32 -1.53 16.49
N ASP A 11 4.27 -0.71 17.54
CA ASP A 11 3.01 -0.13 18.02
C ASP A 11 2.27 0.67 16.95
N ASP A 12 3.00 1.44 16.12
CA ASP A 12 2.39 2.19 15.03
C ASP A 12 1.86 1.25 13.95
N PHE A 13 2.58 0.15 13.64
CA PHE A 13 2.04 -0.89 12.75
C PHE A 13 0.76 -1.49 13.30
N GLN A 14 0.73 -1.89 14.57
CA GLN A 14 -0.45 -2.47 15.20
C GLN A 14 -1.63 -1.49 15.21
N ARG A 15 -1.37 -0.21 15.49
CA ARG A 15 -2.38 0.85 15.45
C ARG A 15 -3.01 1.02 14.08
N VAL A 16 -2.23 0.94 13.00
CA VAL A 16 -2.74 1.06 11.62
C VAL A 16 -3.44 -0.22 11.18
N LEU A 17 -2.93 -1.39 11.57
CA LEU A 17 -3.57 -2.68 11.28
C LEU A 17 -4.93 -2.86 11.96
N LYS A 18 -5.13 -2.23 13.13
CA LYS A 18 -6.44 -2.10 13.80
C LYS A 18 -7.35 -1.04 13.16
N GLY A 19 -6.82 -0.26 12.22
CA GLY A 19 -7.55 0.76 11.47
C GLY A 19 -8.40 0.17 10.33
N ARG A 20 -8.80 1.04 9.40
CA ARG A 20 -9.65 0.65 8.27
C ARG A 20 -8.83 -0.07 7.22
N ARG A 21 -9.33 -1.22 6.77
CA ARG A 21 -8.82 -1.88 5.56
C ARG A 21 -9.35 -1.15 4.32
N VAL A 22 -8.46 -0.57 3.52
CA VAL A 22 -8.82 0.28 2.37
C VAL A 22 -8.70 -0.43 1.03
N PHE A 23 -7.86 -1.47 0.95
CA PHE A 23 -7.66 -2.21 -0.28
C PHE A 23 -7.28 -3.66 -0.02
N VAL A 24 -7.80 -4.55 -0.86
CA VAL A 24 -7.46 -5.97 -0.89
C VAL A 24 -7.22 -6.34 -2.34
N GLY A 25 -5.96 -6.60 -2.67
CA GLY A 25 -5.54 -7.06 -3.99
C GLY A 25 -4.88 -8.43 -3.94
N GLN A 26 -4.36 -8.86 -5.09
CA GLN A 26 -3.61 -10.09 -5.20
C GLN A 26 -2.20 -9.89 -4.64
N ALA A 27 -1.53 -8.79 -4.99
CA ALA A 27 -0.17 -8.48 -4.57
C ALA A 27 -0.10 -7.93 -3.14
N LEU A 28 -1.09 -7.14 -2.71
CA LEU A 28 -1.05 -6.46 -1.42
C LEU A 28 -2.40 -6.35 -0.72
N VAL A 29 -2.36 -6.11 0.59
CA VAL A 29 -3.49 -5.58 1.38
C VAL A 29 -3.05 -4.26 1.99
N ALA A 30 -3.90 -3.25 1.97
CA ALA A 30 -3.60 -1.95 2.56
C ALA A 30 -4.56 -1.62 3.71
N PHE A 31 -3.97 -1.15 4.80
CA PHE A 31 -4.65 -0.59 5.96
C PHE A 31 -4.31 0.88 6.10
N PHE A 32 -5.27 1.63 6.61
CA PHE A 32 -5.23 3.08 6.73
C PHE A 32 -5.68 3.50 8.12
N ARG A 33 -5.05 4.55 8.62
CA ARG A 33 -5.49 5.29 9.79
C ARG A 33 -5.13 6.78 9.66
N PRO A 34 -5.98 7.70 10.12
CA PRO A 34 -5.56 9.08 10.35
C PRO A 34 -4.34 9.13 11.27
N GLY A 35 -3.30 9.82 10.82
CA GLY A 35 -1.99 9.90 11.46
C GLY A 35 -1.93 11.10 12.40
N THR A 36 -0.91 11.13 13.25
CA THR A 36 -0.76 12.17 14.29
C THR A 36 0.39 13.14 14.03
N GLU A 37 1.23 12.90 13.01
CA GLU A 37 2.52 13.60 12.83
C GLU A 37 2.56 14.60 11.66
N GLY A 38 1.41 15.09 11.21
CA GLY A 38 1.31 16.10 10.13
C GLY A 38 1.86 15.67 8.76
N ARG A 39 2.17 14.37 8.54
CA ARG A 39 2.79 13.84 7.31
C ARG A 39 2.28 12.43 6.99
N LEU A 40 2.44 12.03 5.72
CA LEU A 40 2.23 10.65 5.26
C LEU A 40 3.36 9.73 5.73
N ARG A 41 3.02 8.64 6.44
CA ARG A 41 3.97 7.57 6.79
C ARG A 41 3.52 6.22 6.22
N ILE A 42 4.47 5.48 5.65
CA ILE A 42 4.22 4.20 4.99
C ILE A 42 4.97 3.08 5.72
N GLY A 43 4.24 2.05 6.11
CA GLY A 43 4.74 0.81 6.66
C GLY A 43 4.64 -0.30 5.62
N ILE A 44 5.65 -1.16 5.54
CA ILE A 44 5.63 -2.34 4.67
C ILE A 44 5.81 -3.59 5.53
N ALA A 45 4.72 -4.34 5.64
CA ALA A 45 4.70 -5.66 6.25
C ALA A 45 4.71 -6.75 5.16
N ILE A 46 5.07 -7.97 5.54
CA ILE A 46 5.08 -9.13 4.65
C ILE A 46 4.15 -10.18 5.24
N SER A 47 3.33 -10.81 4.40
CA SER A 47 2.46 -11.90 4.82
C SER A 47 3.27 -13.03 5.44
N ARG A 48 2.76 -13.59 6.55
CA ARG A 48 3.31 -14.77 7.22
C ARG A 48 3.36 -16.00 6.30
N GLN A 49 2.57 -15.99 5.22
CA GLN A 49 2.56 -17.05 4.21
C GLN A 49 3.86 -17.09 3.36
N LEU A 50 4.62 -15.98 3.29
CA LEU A 50 5.92 -15.99 2.62
C LEU A 50 6.98 -16.59 3.55
N LYS A 51 7.30 -17.86 3.31
CA LYS A 51 8.45 -18.53 3.93
C LYS A 51 9.76 -18.20 3.19
N GLY A 52 10.85 -18.09 3.95
CA GLY A 52 12.19 -17.84 3.43
C GLY A 52 12.57 -16.35 3.35
N SER A 53 13.74 -16.01 3.86
CA SER A 53 14.22 -14.62 3.96
C SER A 53 14.39 -13.95 2.60
N VAL A 54 14.87 -14.68 1.59
CA VAL A 54 15.03 -14.16 0.22
C VAL A 54 13.69 -13.77 -0.39
N ARG A 55 12.69 -14.65 -0.30
CA ARG A 55 11.33 -14.39 -0.81
C ARG A 55 10.69 -13.19 -0.10
N ARG A 56 10.76 -13.14 1.23
CA ARG A 56 10.27 -11.98 2.00
C ARG A 56 10.96 -10.68 1.58
N ASN A 57 12.30 -10.70 1.43
CA ASN A 57 13.07 -9.54 1.01
C ASN A 57 12.74 -9.09 -0.42
N ARG A 58 12.55 -10.04 -1.33
CA ARG A 58 12.15 -9.75 -2.71
C ARG A 58 10.77 -9.09 -2.76
N ALA A 59 9.77 -9.68 -2.09
CA ALA A 59 8.43 -9.09 -2.01
C ALA A 59 8.47 -7.68 -1.38
N ARG A 60 9.22 -7.52 -0.28
CA ARG A 60 9.42 -6.22 0.38
C ARG A 60 10.05 -5.19 -0.56
N ARG A 61 11.06 -5.57 -1.34
CA ARG A 61 11.73 -4.68 -2.31
C ARG A 61 10.77 -4.25 -3.42
N ARG A 62 10.06 -5.20 -4.03
CA ARG A 62 9.08 -4.92 -5.10
C ARG A 62 7.98 -3.97 -4.64
N LEU A 63 7.38 -4.24 -3.48
CA LEU A 63 6.30 -3.41 -2.96
C LEU A 63 6.79 -2.02 -2.53
N ARG A 64 8.01 -1.94 -1.98
CA ARG A 64 8.63 -0.66 -1.64
C ARG A 64 8.85 0.20 -2.86
N GLU A 65 9.27 -0.41 -3.97
CA GLU A 65 9.52 0.35 -5.19
C GLU A 65 8.23 0.87 -5.82
N ALA A 66 7.20 0.03 -5.91
CA ALA A 66 5.87 0.46 -6.36
C ALA A 66 5.31 1.59 -5.48
N ALA A 67 5.40 1.46 -4.14
CA ALA A 67 5.01 2.51 -3.21
C ALA A 67 5.85 3.79 -3.39
N ARG A 68 7.15 3.69 -3.65
CA ARG A 68 8.00 4.85 -3.92
C ARG A 68 7.56 5.58 -5.20
N LEU A 69 7.26 4.84 -6.26
CA LEU A 69 6.91 5.39 -7.57
C LEU A 69 5.48 5.96 -7.63
N ARG A 70 4.55 5.42 -6.85
CA ARG A 70 3.12 5.77 -6.99
C ARG A 70 2.54 6.54 -5.80
N LEU A 71 3.07 6.35 -4.59
CA LEU A 71 2.61 7.06 -3.38
C LEU A 71 3.56 8.19 -2.95
N LEU A 72 4.80 8.21 -3.45
CA LEU A 72 5.84 9.15 -3.02
C LEU A 72 6.54 9.86 -4.18
N ALA A 73 6.12 9.65 -5.42
CA ALA A 73 6.71 10.34 -6.58
C ALA A 73 6.37 11.83 -6.58
N ASP A 74 5.17 12.17 -6.11
CA ASP A 74 4.77 13.55 -5.90
C ASP A 74 5.14 13.95 -4.46
N ASP A 75 6.23 14.69 -4.26
CA ASP A 75 6.56 15.34 -2.97
C ASP A 75 5.38 16.28 -2.52
N SER A 76 4.49 16.63 -3.45
CA SER A 76 3.21 17.33 -3.26
C SER A 76 2.09 16.49 -2.64
N LEU A 77 2.15 15.15 -2.59
CA LEU A 77 1.17 14.35 -1.80
C LEU A 77 1.24 14.72 -0.30
N GLY A 78 2.43 15.05 0.20
CA GLY A 78 2.58 15.56 1.57
C GLY A 78 1.94 16.93 1.81
N ALA A 79 1.70 17.72 0.76
CA ALA A 79 1.12 19.06 0.82
C ALA A 79 -0.37 19.10 0.41
N GLY A 80 -0.77 18.28 -0.58
CA GLY A 80 -2.12 18.29 -1.16
C GLY A 80 -3.14 17.43 -0.42
N LEU A 81 -2.70 16.53 0.47
CA LEU A 81 -3.63 15.69 1.23
C LEU A 81 -4.20 16.38 2.47
N GLY A 82 -3.60 17.47 2.96
CA GLY A 82 -4.09 18.29 4.08
C GLY A 82 -4.16 17.61 5.45
N ILE A 83 -4.24 16.28 5.49
CA ILE A 83 -4.42 15.45 6.68
C ILE A 83 -3.24 14.48 6.78
N PRO A 84 -2.56 14.39 7.93
CA PRO A 84 -1.61 13.31 8.18
C PRO A 84 -2.29 11.95 8.17
N PHE A 85 -1.69 10.97 7.53
CA PHE A 85 -2.16 9.60 7.64
C PHE A 85 -1.05 8.56 7.53
N ASP A 86 -1.37 7.41 8.13
CA ASP A 86 -0.50 6.27 8.23
C ASP A 86 -1.09 5.13 7.40
N VAL A 87 -0.28 4.56 6.52
CA VAL A 87 -0.67 3.44 5.66
C VAL A 87 0.26 2.27 5.90
N VAL A 88 -0.30 1.09 6.11
CA VAL A 88 0.47 -0.17 6.13
C VAL A 88 0.08 -1.01 4.92
N LEU A 89 1.08 -1.32 4.10
CA LEU A 89 0.96 -2.23 2.97
C LEU A 89 1.52 -3.61 3.37
N ILE A 90 0.69 -4.64 3.27
CA ILE A 90 1.08 -6.03 3.54
C ILE A 90 1.29 -6.75 2.21
N ALA A 91 2.53 -7.15 1.91
CA ALA A 91 2.82 -7.92 0.70
C ALA A 91 2.28 -9.36 0.81
N ARG A 92 1.48 -9.78 -0.15
CA ARG A 92 0.96 -11.15 -0.30
C ARG A 92 1.89 -11.99 -1.18
N PRO A 93 1.78 -13.34 -1.16
CA PRO A 93 2.62 -14.22 -1.97
C PRO A 93 2.66 -13.88 -3.46
N ALA A 94 1.54 -13.43 -4.04
CA ALA A 94 1.46 -13.08 -5.47
C ALA A 94 2.35 -11.89 -5.86
N ALA A 95 2.79 -11.06 -4.90
CA ALA A 95 3.75 -9.98 -5.16
C ALA A 95 5.11 -10.49 -5.69
N LEU A 96 5.39 -11.79 -5.57
CA LEU A 96 6.61 -12.39 -6.11
C LEU A 96 6.53 -12.67 -7.61
N SER A 97 5.36 -13.14 -8.08
CA SER A 97 5.14 -13.61 -9.44
C SER A 97 4.47 -12.57 -10.34
N LEU A 98 3.67 -11.67 -9.77
CA LEU A 98 2.96 -10.66 -10.56
C LEU A 98 3.93 -9.72 -11.28
N PRO A 99 3.59 -9.24 -12.49
CA PRO A 99 4.32 -8.19 -13.17
C PRO A 99 4.40 -6.92 -12.31
N THR A 100 5.50 -6.17 -12.43
CA THR A 100 5.68 -4.93 -11.66
C THR A 100 4.55 -3.93 -11.93
N ALA A 101 4.09 -3.83 -13.17
CA ALA A 101 2.95 -2.99 -13.55
C ALA A 101 1.68 -3.33 -12.75
N ALA A 102 1.37 -4.62 -12.53
CA ALA A 102 0.21 -5.02 -11.75
C ALA A 102 0.31 -4.60 -10.28
N ILE A 103 1.51 -4.70 -9.69
CA ILE A 103 1.77 -4.23 -8.31
C ILE A 103 1.61 -2.70 -8.24
N GLU A 104 2.11 -1.98 -9.23
CA GLU A 104 1.95 -0.52 -9.31
C GLU A 104 0.48 -0.11 -9.44
N SER A 105 -0.31 -0.79 -10.29
CA SER A 105 -1.74 -0.55 -10.42
C SER A 105 -2.49 -0.77 -9.09
N GLU A 106 -2.16 -1.82 -8.34
CA GLU A 106 -2.72 -2.02 -7.00
C GLU A 106 -2.34 -0.88 -6.04
N VAL A 107 -1.11 -0.39 -6.10
CA VAL A 107 -0.66 0.75 -5.27
C VAL A 107 -1.38 2.05 -5.67
N VAL A 108 -1.63 2.27 -6.97
CA VAL A 108 -2.44 3.40 -7.45
C VAL A 108 -3.88 3.28 -6.94
N ALA A 109 -4.47 2.09 -6.98
CA ALA A 109 -5.81 1.86 -6.43
C ALA A 109 -5.87 2.11 -4.91
N VAL A 110 -4.80 1.81 -4.16
CA VAL A 110 -4.68 2.23 -2.76
C VAL A 110 -4.71 3.75 -2.67
N ARG A 111 -3.85 4.45 -3.43
CA ARG A 111 -3.75 5.91 -3.42
C ARG A 111 -5.10 6.58 -3.66
N ASP A 112 -5.86 6.10 -4.64
CA ASP A 112 -7.13 6.71 -5.03
C ASP A 112 -8.26 6.44 -4.03
N ARG A 113 -8.10 5.43 -3.16
CA ARG A 113 -9.01 5.12 -2.03
C ARG A 113 -8.60 5.81 -0.73
N LEU A 114 -7.46 6.49 -0.70
CA LEU A 114 -7.10 7.32 0.44
C LEU A 114 -7.91 8.62 0.38
N PRO A 115 -8.47 9.07 1.52
CA PRO A 115 -9.24 10.30 1.54
C PRO A 115 -8.33 11.47 1.12
N ARG A 116 -8.75 12.19 0.07
CA ARG A 116 -8.23 13.51 -0.27
C ARG A 116 -9.03 14.53 0.53
N SER A 117 -8.39 15.59 1.03
CA SER A 117 -8.95 16.58 1.96
C SER A 117 -10.47 16.83 1.81
N GLY A 118 -11.23 16.71 2.91
CA GLY A 118 -12.59 17.28 2.99
C GLY A 118 -13.81 16.35 3.05
N ALA A 119 -13.70 15.04 3.31
CA ALA A 119 -14.89 14.22 3.55
C ALA A 119 -14.71 13.26 4.74
N PRO A 120 -15.46 13.46 5.85
CA PRO A 120 -15.77 12.36 6.75
C PRO A 120 -16.81 11.47 6.05
N ASP A 121 -16.65 10.16 6.23
CA ASP A 121 -17.67 9.14 6.02
C ASP A 121 -18.38 9.08 4.65
N ALA A 122 -17.91 8.14 3.82
CA ALA A 122 -18.80 7.35 2.97
C ALA A 122 -18.19 5.97 2.69
N VAL A 123 -18.88 4.95 3.23
CA VAL A 123 -19.17 3.63 2.66
C VAL A 123 -18.32 3.17 1.47
N ALA A 124 -17.63 2.03 1.64
CA ALA A 124 -17.65 0.87 0.71
C ALA A 124 -16.47 -0.08 0.99
N ALA A 125 -16.76 -1.17 1.69
CA ALA A 125 -16.35 -2.48 1.21
C ALA A 125 -17.65 -3.19 0.79
N PRO A 126 -17.65 -4.17 -0.12
CA PRO A 126 -16.62 -4.58 -1.07
C PRO A 126 -17.15 -4.50 -2.51
N GLN A 127 -16.31 -4.14 -3.49
CA GLN A 127 -16.55 -4.64 -4.85
C GLN A 127 -15.25 -5.18 -5.42
N ALA A 128 -15.34 -6.47 -5.76
CA ALA A 128 -14.48 -7.17 -6.69
C ALA A 128 -14.46 -6.45 -8.06
N SER A 129 -13.53 -6.88 -8.92
CA SER A 129 -13.21 -6.32 -10.23
C SER A 129 -12.24 -5.13 -10.14
N SER A 130 -11.10 -5.09 -10.84
CA SER A 130 -10.70 -5.80 -12.05
C SER A 130 -9.17 -5.90 -12.06
N ALA A 131 -8.64 -7.12 -12.12
CA ALA A 131 -7.30 -7.31 -12.66
C ALA A 131 -7.33 -6.84 -14.13
N PRO A 132 -6.36 -6.05 -14.62
CA PRO A 132 -6.20 -5.94 -16.04
C PRO A 132 -5.80 -7.32 -16.54
N GLN A 133 -6.60 -7.86 -17.46
CA GLN A 133 -6.25 -9.03 -18.25
C GLN A 133 -4.92 -8.72 -18.95
N ALA A 134 -3.81 -9.22 -18.41
CA ALA A 134 -2.62 -9.37 -19.21
C ALA A 134 -2.84 -10.63 -20.04
N SER A 135 -3.39 -10.41 -21.24
CA SER A 135 -3.26 -11.31 -22.38
C SER A 135 -1.89 -11.98 -22.32
N GLY A 136 -1.80 -13.30 -22.21
CA GLY A 136 -2.31 -14.15 -23.25
C GLY A 136 -1.53 -13.84 -24.53
N ASP A 137 -0.23 -14.15 -24.55
CA ASP A 137 0.31 -14.70 -25.77
C ASP A 137 1.38 -15.74 -25.43
N ARG A 138 1.04 -17.00 -25.72
CA ARG A 138 1.98 -18.10 -25.88
C ARG A 138 2.19 -18.21 -27.38
N ARG A 139 3.44 -18.08 -27.82
CA ARG A 139 4.04 -18.93 -28.86
C ARG A 139 5.54 -18.76 -28.84
#